data_AF-A0A2E6KSL4-F1
#
_entry.id   AF-A0A2E6KSL4-F1
#
_cell.length_a   1.000
_cell.length_b   1.000
_cell.length_c   1.000
_cell.angle_alpha   90.00
_cell.angle_beta   90.00
_cell.angle_gamma   90.00
#
_symmetry.space_group_name_H-M   'P 1'
#
loop_
_entity.id
_entity.type
_entity.pdbx_description
1 polymer ?
#
loop_
_entity_poly.entity_id
_entity_poly.type
_entity_poly.pdbx_seq_one_letter_code
_entity_poly.pdbx_strand_id
1 'polypeptide(L)'
;MKKIHLILGYGGLIPFFGLALLHYLNFENADSFLIAYAALIFSFLGGLLWKSTLYNDLPAHVIYISVTVMLWAWVWLIFNQLNWFFIASCSFFALYLYEKKYLIQTYPDGFIKLRLHLSMSATVVLLVVFFI
;
A
#
# COMPACT_ATOMS: atom_id res chain seq x y z
N MET A 1 -10.67 17.46 4.36
CA MET A 1 -10.98 16.30 3.48
C MET A 1 -12.48 16.04 3.38
N LYS A 2 -13.01 15.63 2.22
CA LYS A 2 -14.42 15.19 2.07
C LYS A 2 -14.66 13.78 2.63
N LYS A 3 -15.88 13.51 3.13
CA LYS A 3 -16.30 12.18 3.66
C LYS A 3 -16.06 11.03 2.68
N ILE A 4 -16.28 11.26 1.39
CA ILE A 4 -16.10 10.24 0.35
C ILE A 4 -14.66 9.71 0.28
N HIS A 5 -13.64 10.53 0.55
CA HIS A 5 -12.26 10.07 0.58
C HIS A 5 -12.00 9.09 1.73
N LEU A 6 -12.67 9.28 2.87
CA LEU A 6 -12.57 8.34 4.00
C LEU A 6 -13.27 7.03 3.66
N ILE A 7 -14.51 7.10 3.14
CA ILE A 7 -15.30 5.91 2.78
C ILE A 7 -14.55 5.06 1.77
N LEU A 8 -14.09 5.65 0.67
CA LEU A 8 -13.36 4.92 -0.36
C LEU A 8 -11.98 4.47 0.11
N GLY A 9 -11.29 5.26 0.93
CA GLY A 9 -10.01 4.88 1.52
C GLY A 9 -10.13 3.62 2.38
N TYR A 10 -11.09 3.58 3.30
CA TYR A 10 -11.35 2.38 4.12
C TYR A 10 -11.98 1.24 3.32
N GLY A 11 -12.75 1.55 2.27
CA GLY A 11 -13.27 0.55 1.34
C GLY A 11 -12.16 -0.27 0.68
N GLY A 12 -10.99 0.35 0.45
CA GLY A 12 -9.79 -0.34 -0.01
C GLY A 12 -9.23 -1.40 0.95
N LEU A 13 -9.66 -1.45 2.21
CA LEU A 13 -9.26 -2.51 3.15
C LEU A 13 -10.14 -3.76 3.04
N ILE A 14 -11.32 -3.67 2.41
CA ILE A 14 -12.25 -4.80 2.31
C ILE A 14 -11.56 -6.02 1.66
N PRO A 15 -10.84 -5.89 0.53
CA PRO A 15 -10.19 -7.05 -0.07
C PRO A 15 -9.01 -7.58 0.75
N PHE A 16 -8.29 -6.73 1.50
CA PHE A 16 -7.24 -7.21 2.41
C PHE A 16 -7.80 -8.17 3.47
N PHE A 17 -8.82 -7.75 4.21
CA PHE A 17 -9.42 -8.57 5.25
C PHE A 17 -10.16 -9.79 4.68
N GLY A 18 -10.87 -9.62 3.56
CA GLY A 18 -11.59 -10.70 2.90
C GLY A 18 -10.66 -11.81 2.40
N LEU A 19 -9.58 -11.44 1.71
CA LEU A 19 -8.61 -12.40 1.18
C LEU A 19 -7.76 -13.03 2.29
N ALA A 20 -7.43 -12.30 3.36
CA ALA A 20 -6.77 -12.88 4.53
C ALA A 20 -7.65 -13.91 5.25
N LEU A 21 -8.97 -13.68 5.33
CA LEU A 21 -9.90 -14.68 5.86
C LEU A 21 -9.98 -15.90 4.94
N LEU A 22 -10.02 -15.71 3.63
CA LEU A 22 -10.02 -16.81 2.66
C LEU A 22 -8.73 -17.62 2.71
N HIS A 23 -7.57 -16.97 2.90
CA HIS A 23 -6.30 -17.63 3.17
C HIS A 23 -6.38 -18.54 4.40
N TYR A 24 -6.85 -18.00 5.52
CA TYR A 24 -7.03 -18.77 6.76
C TYR A 24 -7.97 -19.98 6.59
N LEU A 25 -8.95 -19.89 5.69
CA LEU A 25 -9.86 -20.99 5.34
C LEU A 25 -9.29 -21.95 4.29
N ASN A 26 -8.03 -21.79 3.90
CA ASN A 26 -7.34 -22.57 2.85
C ASN A 26 -8.06 -22.51 1.49
N PHE A 27 -8.66 -21.37 1.16
CA PHE A 27 -9.30 -21.17 -0.15
C PHE A 27 -8.24 -21.07 -1.25
N GLU A 28 -8.48 -21.76 -2.37
CA GLU A 28 -7.54 -21.82 -3.48
C GLU A 28 -7.23 -20.41 -4.03
N ASN A 29 -5.95 -20.13 -4.28
CA ASN A 29 -5.45 -18.87 -4.84
C ASN A 29 -5.66 -17.61 -3.98
N ALA A 30 -6.13 -17.73 -2.73
CA ALA A 30 -6.31 -16.58 -1.83
C ALA A 30 -5.01 -15.77 -1.65
N ASP A 31 -3.88 -16.45 -1.50
CA ASP A 31 -2.55 -15.84 -1.40
C ASP A 31 -2.19 -14.99 -2.61
N SER A 32 -2.29 -15.60 -3.79
CA SER A 32 -2.00 -14.95 -5.06
C SER A 32 -2.88 -13.72 -5.27
N PHE A 33 -4.16 -13.80 -4.93
CA PHE A 33 -5.08 -12.67 -5.02
C PHE A 33 -4.77 -11.59 -3.99
N LEU A 34 -4.37 -11.96 -2.77
CA LEU A 34 -4.00 -11.00 -1.74
C LEU A 34 -2.74 -10.23 -2.12
N ILE A 35 -1.70 -10.90 -2.62
CA ILE A 35 -0.49 -10.26 -3.13
C ILE A 35 -0.79 -9.40 -4.36
N ALA A 36 -1.63 -9.88 -5.29
CA ALA A 36 -2.06 -9.10 -6.45
C ALA A 36 -2.76 -7.81 -6.05
N TYR A 37 -3.67 -7.87 -5.07
CA TYR A 37 -4.36 -6.69 -4.56
C TYR A 37 -3.41 -5.75 -3.81
N ALA A 38 -2.51 -6.29 -2.99
CA ALA A 38 -1.49 -5.51 -2.29
C ALA A 38 -0.59 -4.76 -3.27
N ALA A 39 -0.16 -5.41 -4.36
CA ALA A 39 0.62 -4.80 -5.42
C ALA A 39 -0.15 -3.67 -6.14
N LEU A 40 -1.44 -3.88 -6.44
CA LEU A 40 -2.30 -2.85 -7.03
C LEU A 40 -2.37 -1.60 -6.16
N ILE A 41 -2.65 -1.79 -4.86
CA ILE A 41 -2.70 -0.68 -3.91
C ILE A 41 -1.33 -0.01 -3.78
N PHE A 42 -0.25 -0.77 -3.65
CA PHE A 42 1.09 -0.21 -3.52
C PHE A 42 1.48 0.62 -4.76
N SER A 43 1.18 0.13 -5.96
CA SER A 43 1.34 0.86 -7.23
C SER A 43 0.51 2.15 -7.28
N PHE A 44 -0.74 2.11 -6.83
CA PHE A 44 -1.60 3.30 -6.72
C PHE A 44 -0.97 4.38 -5.83
N LEU A 45 -0.27 4.00 -4.75
CA LEU A 45 0.46 4.95 -3.90
C LEU A 45 1.65 5.59 -4.61
N GLY A 46 2.33 4.84 -5.48
CA GLY A 46 3.29 5.40 -6.43
C GLY A 46 2.64 6.52 -7.26
N GLY A 47 1.49 6.24 -7.90
CA GLY A 47 0.75 7.25 -8.66
C GLY A 47 0.38 8.50 -7.85
N LEU A 48 0.12 8.35 -6.56
CA LEU A 48 -0.15 9.48 -5.66
C LEU A 48 1.10 10.34 -5.41
N LEU A 49 2.26 9.71 -5.22
CA LEU A 49 3.55 10.41 -5.14
C LEU A 49 3.85 11.18 -6.44
N TRP A 50 3.68 10.55 -7.61
CA TRP A 50 3.82 11.22 -8.90
C TRP A 50 2.92 12.44 -9.01
N LYS A 51 1.63 12.28 -8.66
CA LYS A 51 0.69 13.39 -8.69
C LYS A 51 1.17 14.54 -7.82
N SER A 52 1.69 14.26 -6.62
CA SER A 52 2.18 15.31 -5.72
C SER A 52 3.33 16.11 -6.30
N THR A 53 4.22 15.51 -7.09
CA THR A 53 5.33 16.23 -7.75
C THR A 53 4.88 17.15 -8.89
N LEU A 54 3.66 16.97 -9.41
CA LEU A 54 3.12 17.85 -10.46
C LEU A 54 2.60 19.19 -9.92
N TYR A 55 2.21 19.24 -8.65
CA TYR A 55 1.53 20.40 -8.06
C TYR A 55 2.33 21.08 -6.96
N ASN A 56 3.45 20.50 -6.53
CA ASN A 56 4.23 20.97 -5.40
C ASN A 56 5.72 20.89 -5.72
N ASP A 57 6.49 21.83 -5.20
CA ASP A 57 7.95 21.81 -5.30
C ASP A 57 8.52 20.79 -4.30
N LEU A 58 8.67 19.56 -4.79
CA LEU A 58 9.17 18.43 -4.02
C LEU A 58 10.56 18.03 -4.51
N PRO A 59 11.41 17.45 -3.62
CA PRO A 59 12.69 16.92 -4.04
C PRO A 59 12.56 15.90 -5.19
N ALA A 60 13.50 15.94 -6.14
CA ALA A 60 13.51 15.05 -7.31
C ALA A 60 13.45 13.55 -6.96
N HIS A 61 13.92 13.15 -5.78
CA HIS A 61 13.84 11.75 -5.36
C HIS A 61 12.40 11.25 -5.18
N VAL A 62 11.42 12.12 -4.96
CA VAL A 62 10.00 11.72 -4.83
C VAL A 62 9.47 11.11 -6.13
N ILE A 63 9.83 11.65 -7.30
CA ILE A 63 9.40 11.08 -8.57
C ILE A 63 10.10 9.74 -8.87
N TYR A 64 11.37 9.57 -8.47
CA TYR A 64 12.05 8.27 -8.58
C TYR A 64 11.44 7.21 -7.67
N ILE A 65 11.12 7.57 -6.42
CA ILE A 65 10.44 6.67 -5.49
C ILE A 65 9.04 6.29 -6.00
N SER A 66 8.30 7.24 -6.57
CA SER A 66 7.00 6.96 -7.20
C SER A 66 7.07 5.83 -8.21
N VAL A 67 8.03 5.88 -9.15
CA VAL A 67 8.19 4.85 -10.19
C VAL A 67 8.70 3.55 -9.58
N THR A 68 9.65 3.65 -8.64
CA THR A 68 10.24 2.50 -7.96
C THR A 68 9.19 1.70 -7.19
N VAL A 69 8.26 2.37 -6.51
CA VAL A 69 7.14 1.76 -5.78
C VAL A 69 6.27 0.92 -6.71
N MET A 70 5.92 1.45 -7.88
CA MET A 70 5.14 0.71 -8.89
C MET A 70 5.91 -0.50 -9.42
N LEU A 71 7.18 -0.31 -9.82
CA LEU A 71 8.01 -1.42 -10.34
C LEU A 71 8.25 -2.48 -9.26
N TRP A 72 8.41 -2.07 -8.01
CA TRP A 72 8.58 -2.98 -6.88
C TRP A 72 7.33 -3.85 -6.64
N ALA A 73 6.14 -3.25 -6.69
CA ALA A 73 4.89 -4.00 -6.66
C ALA A 73 4.78 -5.01 -7.81
N TRP A 74 5.24 -4.65 -9.00
CA TRP A 74 5.22 -5.54 -10.16
C TRP A 74 6.15 -6.75 -10.00
N VAL A 75 7.30 -6.58 -9.35
CA VAL A 75 8.22 -7.69 -9.02
C VAL A 75 7.51 -8.76 -8.17
N TRP A 76 6.63 -8.36 -7.25
CA TRP A 76 5.86 -9.31 -6.43
C TRP A 76 4.98 -10.24 -7.28
N LEU A 77 4.51 -9.76 -8.44
CA LEU A 77 3.65 -10.51 -9.35
C LEU A 77 4.44 -11.43 -10.28
N ILE A 78 5.66 -11.05 -10.67
CA ILE A 78 6.52 -11.88 -11.53
C ILE A 78 6.99 -13.12 -10.77
N PHE A 79 7.45 -12.94 -9.53
CA PHE A 79 8.05 -14.01 -8.74
C PHE A 79 7.03 -14.59 -7.76
N ASN A 80 5.96 -15.18 -8.28
CA ASN A 80 4.86 -15.74 -7.50
C ASN A 80 5.25 -16.93 -6.59
N GLN A 81 6.44 -17.52 -6.79
CA GLN A 81 6.96 -18.62 -5.97
C GLN A 81 7.50 -18.16 -4.61
N LEU A 82 7.72 -16.86 -4.44
CA LEU A 82 8.24 -16.29 -3.19
C LEU A 82 7.08 -15.90 -2.27
N ASN A 83 7.28 -16.13 -0.96
CA ASN A 83 6.37 -15.61 0.05
C ASN A 83 6.63 -14.11 0.25
N TRP A 84 5.85 -13.28 -0.43
CA TRP A 84 5.98 -11.81 -0.39
C TRP A 84 5.36 -11.15 0.83
N PHE A 85 4.58 -11.84 1.67
CA PHE A 85 3.77 -11.21 2.71
C PHE A 85 4.58 -10.34 3.68
N PHE A 86 5.71 -10.87 4.18
CA PHE A 86 6.59 -10.11 5.06
C PHE A 86 7.20 -8.89 4.37
N ILE A 87 7.73 -9.07 3.15
CA ILE A 87 8.38 -8.00 2.38
C ILE A 87 7.38 -6.92 1.98
N ALA A 88 6.19 -7.31 1.53
CA ALA A 88 5.09 -6.40 1.20
C ALA A 88 4.63 -5.62 2.43
N SER A 89 4.49 -6.29 3.58
CA SER A 89 4.18 -5.64 4.87
C SER A 89 5.20 -4.55 5.22
N CYS A 90 6.50 -4.88 5.20
CA CYS A 90 7.56 -3.90 5.42
C CYS A 90 7.53 -2.75 4.39
N SER A 91 7.18 -3.04 3.14
CA SER A 91 7.11 -2.05 2.06
C SER A 91 6.02 -1.00 2.31
N PHE A 92 4.81 -1.43 2.73
CA PHE A 92 3.72 -0.51 3.10
C PHE A 92 4.11 0.42 4.26
N PHE A 93 4.73 -0.14 5.29
CA PHE A 93 5.18 0.64 6.43
C PHE A 93 6.30 1.63 6.06
N ALA A 94 7.30 1.17 5.30
CA ALA A 94 8.41 2.00 4.83
C ALA A 94 7.93 3.17 3.96
N LEU A 95 6.99 2.92 3.05
CA LEU A 95 6.42 3.96 2.20
C LEU A 95 5.65 5.01 3.01
N TYR A 96 4.91 4.59 4.04
CA TYR A 96 4.26 5.52 4.96
C TYR A 96 5.26 6.41 5.70
N LEU A 97 6.36 5.85 6.21
CA LEU A 97 7.40 6.63 6.88
C LEU A 97 8.05 7.65 5.93
N TYR A 98 8.27 7.24 4.68
CA TYR A 98 8.75 8.11 3.63
C TYR A 98 7.78 9.27 3.34
N GLU A 99 6.49 8.99 3.13
CA GLU A 99 5.45 10.00 2.93
C GLU A 99 5.36 10.97 4.13
N LYS A 100 5.42 10.44 5.36
CA LYS A 100 5.41 11.24 6.57
C LYS A 100 6.61 12.19 6.65
N LYS A 101 7.78 11.77 6.16
CA LYS A 101 8.99 12.60 6.18
C LYS A 101 8.95 13.71 5.14
N TYR A 102 8.53 13.41 3.92
CA TYR A 102 8.68 14.32 2.78
C TYR A 102 7.40 15.01 2.31
N LEU A 103 6.21 14.49 2.64
CA LEU A 103 4.93 14.99 2.13
C LEU A 103 3.96 15.46 3.23
N ILE A 104 4.38 15.47 4.50
CA ILE A 104 3.51 15.89 5.62
C ILE A 104 3.02 17.34 5.49
N GLN A 105 3.85 18.24 4.95
CA GLN A 105 3.48 19.64 4.71
C GLN A 105 2.72 19.83 3.39
N THR A 106 2.81 18.85 2.49
CA THR A 106 2.23 18.91 1.14
C THR A 106 0.82 18.33 1.10
N TYR A 107 0.56 17.32 1.92
CA TYR A 107 -0.74 16.65 1.95
C TYR A 107 -1.79 17.46 2.69
N PRO A 108 -3.07 17.39 2.26
CA PRO A 108 -4.16 18.02 2.99
C PRO A 108 -4.28 17.52 4.42
N ASP A 109 -4.75 18.39 5.31
CA ASP A 109 -4.97 18.06 6.72
C ASP A 109 -5.79 16.78 6.89
N GLY A 110 -5.27 15.88 7.72
CA GLY A 110 -5.86 14.57 8.02
C GLY A 110 -5.53 13.48 7.00
N PHE A 111 -4.95 13.78 5.84
CA PHE A 111 -4.63 12.75 4.85
C PHE A 111 -3.51 11.83 5.31
N ILE A 112 -2.44 12.36 5.93
CA ILE A 112 -1.39 11.54 6.57
C ILE A 112 -1.96 10.63 7.66
N LYS A 113 -2.96 11.10 8.42
CA LYS A 113 -3.62 10.28 9.45
C LYS A 113 -4.43 9.14 8.82
N LEU A 114 -5.13 9.41 7.72
CA LEU A 114 -5.78 8.35 6.94
C LEU A 114 -4.74 7.36 6.39
N ARG A 115 -3.65 7.85 5.79
CA ARG A 115 -2.54 7.02 5.27
C ARG A 115 -1.97 6.12 6.36
N LEU A 116 -1.79 6.62 7.58
CA LEU A 116 -1.35 5.81 8.73
C LEU A 116 -2.31 4.64 8.97
N HIS A 117 -3.62 4.90 9.08
CA HIS A 117 -4.59 3.84 9.35
C HIS A 117 -4.61 2.80 8.23
N LEU A 118 -4.62 3.23 6.97
CA LEU A 118 -4.66 2.32 5.83
C LEU A 118 -3.37 1.49 5.70
N SER A 119 -2.21 2.14 5.77
CA SER A 119 -0.91 1.46 5.67
C SER A 119 -0.68 0.52 6.85
N MET A 120 -1.03 0.91 8.08
CA MET A 120 -0.90 0.03 9.24
C MET A 120 -1.83 -1.17 9.17
N SER A 121 -3.09 -0.98 8.76
CA SER A 121 -4.02 -2.10 8.55
C SER A 121 -3.48 -3.08 7.51
N ALA A 122 -3.04 -2.60 6.34
CA ALA A 122 -2.44 -3.45 5.32
C ALA A 122 -1.17 -4.17 5.83
N THR A 123 -0.31 -3.45 6.54
CA THR A 123 0.92 -3.99 7.16
C THR A 123 0.58 -5.14 8.12
N VAL A 124 -0.36 -4.93 9.03
CA VAL A 124 -0.77 -5.93 10.02
C VAL A 124 -1.43 -7.13 9.36
N VAL A 125 -2.35 -6.92 8.41
CA VAL A 125 -3.01 -8.04 7.71
C VAL A 125 -1.98 -8.91 6.99
N LEU A 126 -1.09 -8.31 6.21
CA LEU A 126 -0.05 -9.06 5.49
C LEU A 126 0.90 -9.78 6.47
N LEU A 127 1.26 -9.14 7.58
CA LEU A 127 2.13 -9.75 8.58
C LEU A 127 1.45 -10.92 9.30
N VAL A 128 0.14 -10.82 9.59
CA VAL A 128 -0.62 -11.92 10.19
C VAL A 128 -0.70 -13.10 9.24
N VAL A 129 -1.02 -12.86 7.96
CA VAL A 129 -1.06 -13.89 6.92
C VAL A 129 0.28 -14.60 6.76
N PHE A 130 1.40 -13.91 6.95
CA PHE A 130 2.72 -14.53 6.94
C PHE A 130 2.91 -15.61 8.04
N PHE A 131 2.22 -15.49 9.18
CA PHE A 131 2.39 -16.38 10.33
C PHE A 131 1.34 -17.48 10.46
N ILE A 132 0.24 -17.43 9.69
CA ILE A 132 -0.87 -18.39 9.75
C ILE A 132 -0.96 -19.19 8.46
#